data_AF-A0AA35W8Z6-F1
#
_entry.id   AF-A0AA35W8Z6-F1
#
_cell.length_a   1.000
_cell.length_b   1.000
_cell.length_c   1.000
_cell.angle_alpha   90.00
_cell.angle_beta   90.00
_cell.angle_gamma   90.00
#
_symmetry.space_group_name_H-M   'P 1'
#
loop_
_entity.id
_entity.type
_entity.pdbx_description
1 polymer ?
#
loop_
_entity_poly.entity_id
_entity_poly.type
_entity_poly.pdbx_seq_one_letter_code
_entity_poly.pdbx_strand_id
1 'polypeptide(L)'
;PVCSTEKFGEKETAVLEAVLHWNYYTLSRGEDSLFGRLHKEDGIPEDEIKNYISAYGLRTHGEINGTPESEIVYVHSKLMVVDDRITIIGSANVNDRSMTGERDSEVAIRFEDKEMIDGTMNGQPYQVGKFSHSIRVHLFRSTWVSCRVSKRAELSLLPVTSVLKTQSLMSSTSTPG
;
A
#
# COMPACT_ATOMS: atom_id res chain seq x y z
N PRO A 1 -6.41 44.98 -17.23
CA PRO A 1 -7.16 43.85 -16.63
C PRO A 1 -6.18 42.74 -16.22
N VAL A 2 -5.88 42.68 -14.92
CA VAL A 2 -5.10 41.61 -14.30
C VAL A 2 -5.97 40.36 -14.36
N CYS A 3 -5.60 39.39 -15.20
CA CYS A 3 -6.17 38.06 -15.14
C CYS A 3 -5.45 37.35 -14.00
N SER A 4 -6.09 37.33 -12.83
CA SER A 4 -5.65 36.54 -11.69
C SER A 4 -5.61 35.08 -12.11
N THR A 5 -4.40 34.53 -12.20
CA THR A 5 -4.17 33.09 -12.15
C THR A 5 -4.60 32.60 -10.78
N GLU A 6 -5.85 32.18 -10.65
CA GLU A 6 -6.25 31.37 -9.50
C GLU A 6 -5.36 30.13 -9.47
N LYS A 7 -4.62 29.96 -8.36
CA LYS A 7 -3.75 28.82 -8.13
C LYS A 7 -4.57 27.55 -7.96
N PHE A 8 -4.92 26.93 -9.08
CA PHE A 8 -5.46 25.58 -9.15
C PHE A 8 -4.31 24.60 -8.81
N GLY A 9 -4.09 24.32 -7.52
CA GLY A 9 -3.08 23.34 -7.10
C GLY A 9 -2.70 23.34 -5.62
N GLU A 10 -2.79 24.48 -4.91
CA GLU A 10 -2.33 24.55 -3.50
C GLU A 10 -3.22 23.78 -2.51
N LYS A 11 -4.51 23.61 -2.81
CA LYS A 11 -5.45 22.89 -1.93
C LYS A 11 -5.37 21.37 -2.07
N GLU A 12 -5.07 20.89 -3.28
CA GLU A 12 -5.03 19.45 -3.59
C GLU A 12 -3.78 18.80 -2.99
N THR A 13 -2.66 19.52 -3.00
CA THR A 13 -1.42 19.10 -2.32
C THR A 13 -1.58 19.03 -0.81
N ALA A 14 -2.28 19.97 -0.18
CA ALA A 14 -2.48 19.98 1.27
C ALA A 14 -3.26 18.76 1.80
N VAL A 15 -4.27 18.30 1.04
CA VAL A 15 -5.03 17.08 1.41
C VAL A 15 -4.14 15.85 1.31
N LEU A 16 -3.36 15.73 0.23
CA LEU A 16 -2.42 14.63 0.05
C LEU A 16 -1.36 14.62 1.15
N GLU A 17 -0.80 15.78 1.48
CA GLU A 17 0.18 15.93 2.56
C GLU A 17 -0.41 15.52 3.92
N ALA A 18 -1.65 15.90 4.21
CA ALA A 18 -2.33 15.51 5.44
C ALA A 18 -2.54 13.99 5.52
N VAL A 19 -3.00 13.35 4.42
CA VAL A 19 -3.17 11.89 4.36
C VAL A 19 -1.83 11.18 4.52
N LEU A 20 -0.79 11.66 3.83
CA LEU A 20 0.54 11.10 3.96
C LEU A 20 1.07 11.25 5.38
N HIS A 21 0.91 12.42 6.01
CA HIS A 21 1.34 12.65 7.38
C HIS A 21 0.84 11.54 8.33
N TRP A 22 -0.46 11.24 8.30
CA TRP A 22 -1.05 10.20 9.14
C TRP A 22 -0.61 8.78 8.76
N ASN A 23 -0.40 8.50 7.48
CA ASN A 23 0.15 7.22 7.04
C ASN A 23 1.57 7.00 7.61
N TYR A 24 2.44 8.01 7.52
CA TYR A 24 3.79 7.93 8.11
C TYR A 24 3.72 7.86 9.63
N TYR A 25 2.89 8.66 10.28
CA TYR A 25 2.72 8.65 11.74
C TYR A 25 2.30 7.27 12.25
N THR A 26 1.39 6.60 11.53
CA THR A 26 0.93 5.26 11.89
C THR A 26 2.02 4.20 11.69
N LEU A 27 2.75 4.25 10.57
CA LEU A 27 3.71 3.21 10.21
C LEU A 27 5.08 3.41 10.87
N SER A 28 5.72 4.55 10.64
CA SER A 28 7.18 4.68 10.82
C SER A 28 7.66 5.97 11.49
N ARG A 29 6.81 6.98 11.69
CA ARG A 29 7.21 8.29 12.20
C ARG A 29 6.81 8.44 13.66
N GLY A 30 7.80 8.32 14.55
CA GLY A 30 7.66 8.50 15.99
C GLY A 30 7.76 7.19 16.74
N GLU A 31 7.99 7.26 18.06
CA GLU A 31 8.14 6.07 18.90
C GLU A 31 6.83 5.28 19.05
N ASP A 32 5.69 5.97 18.94
CA ASP A 32 4.36 5.36 19.01
C ASP A 32 3.90 4.76 17.67
N SER A 33 4.67 4.94 16.60
CA SER A 33 4.37 4.32 15.31
C SER A 33 4.53 2.81 15.39
N LEU A 34 3.94 2.07 14.45
CA LEU A 34 4.03 0.61 14.44
C LEU A 34 5.47 0.11 14.45
N PHE A 35 6.36 0.70 13.63
CA PHE A 35 7.78 0.34 13.62
C PHE A 35 8.51 0.78 14.89
N GLY A 36 8.20 1.98 15.42
CA GLY A 36 8.75 2.46 16.69
C GLY A 36 8.42 1.53 17.85
N ARG A 37 7.17 1.06 17.91
CA ARG A 37 6.69 0.12 18.94
C ARG A 37 7.29 -1.27 18.79
N LEU A 38 7.37 -1.82 17.58
CA LEU A 38 8.06 -3.10 17.33
C LEU A 38 9.53 -3.04 17.81
N HIS A 39 10.20 -1.91 17.60
CA HIS A 39 11.57 -1.73 18.09
C HIS A 39 11.64 -1.60 19.61
N LYS A 40 10.81 -0.73 20.19
CA LYS A 40 10.87 -0.32 21.59
C LYS A 40 10.25 -1.34 22.55
N GLU A 41 9.09 -1.88 22.21
CA GLU A 41 8.31 -2.78 23.07
C GLU A 41 8.72 -4.25 22.86
N ASP A 42 8.86 -4.69 21.60
CA ASP A 42 9.18 -6.09 21.28
C ASP A 42 10.68 -6.35 21.12
N GLY A 43 11.52 -5.30 21.20
CA GLY A 43 12.98 -5.41 21.12
C GLY A 43 13.51 -5.84 19.75
N ILE A 44 12.70 -5.70 18.70
CA ILE A 44 13.08 -6.11 17.34
C ILE A 44 14.07 -5.08 16.76
N PRO A 45 15.27 -5.49 16.30
CA PRO A 45 16.19 -4.58 15.62
C PRO A 45 15.54 -3.92 14.40
N GLU A 46 15.80 -2.63 14.16
CA GLU A 46 15.16 -1.89 13.07
C GLU A 46 15.34 -2.55 11.69
N ASP A 47 16.50 -3.16 11.45
CA ASP A 47 16.83 -3.84 10.20
C ASP A 47 16.13 -5.21 10.02
N GLU A 48 15.57 -5.76 11.12
CA GLU A 48 14.81 -7.00 11.15
C GLU A 48 13.29 -6.80 11.14
N ILE A 49 12.78 -5.59 11.40
CA ILE A 49 11.33 -5.28 11.37
C ILE A 49 10.66 -5.75 10.07
N LYS A 50 11.39 -5.64 8.95
CA LYS A 50 10.92 -6.08 7.61
C LYS A 50 10.56 -7.58 7.54
N ASN A 51 11.10 -8.41 8.43
CA ASN A 51 10.81 -9.84 8.52
C ASN A 51 9.42 -10.11 9.12
N TYR A 52 8.85 -9.13 9.82
CA TYR A 52 7.56 -9.21 10.49
C TYR A 52 6.48 -8.42 9.74
N ILE A 53 6.83 -7.23 9.25
CA ILE A 53 5.90 -6.36 8.53
C ILE A 53 6.59 -5.66 7.37
N SER A 54 5.91 -5.59 6.23
CA SER A 54 6.37 -4.85 5.06
C SER A 54 5.22 -4.07 4.43
N ALA A 55 5.50 -2.84 4.03
CA ALA A 55 4.55 -1.96 3.34
C ALA A 55 5.00 -1.78 1.88
N TYR A 56 4.06 -1.91 0.95
CA TYR A 56 4.33 -1.84 -0.49
C TYR A 56 3.35 -0.89 -1.18
N GLY A 57 3.83 -0.23 -2.24
CA GLY A 57 3.01 0.46 -3.23
C GLY A 57 3.05 -0.27 -4.57
N LEU A 58 2.08 0.03 -5.45
CA LEU A 58 2.01 -0.53 -6.79
C LEU A 58 2.29 0.54 -7.84
N ARG A 59 3.07 0.18 -8.86
CA ARG A 59 3.44 1.05 -9.98
C ARG A 59 3.50 0.21 -11.27
N THR A 60 3.13 0.83 -12.37
CA THR A 60 3.22 0.25 -13.71
C THR A 60 3.98 1.20 -14.63
N HIS A 61 4.36 0.70 -15.80
CA HIS A 61 5.00 1.51 -16.84
C HIS A 61 4.53 1.08 -18.23
N GLY A 62 4.68 2.00 -19.19
CA GLY A 62 4.30 1.81 -20.57
C GLY A 62 5.08 2.75 -21.47
N GLU A 63 4.66 2.82 -22.72
CA GLU A 63 5.22 3.74 -23.70
C GLU A 63 4.08 4.53 -24.31
N ILE A 64 4.19 5.86 -24.30
CA ILE A 64 3.23 6.79 -24.91
C ILE A 64 4.01 7.63 -25.91
N ASN A 65 3.64 7.55 -27.19
CA ASN A 65 4.30 8.29 -28.28
C ASN A 65 5.83 8.07 -28.36
N GLY A 66 6.31 6.83 -28.18
CA GLY A 66 7.75 6.55 -28.20
C GLY A 66 8.48 6.89 -26.90
N THR A 67 7.78 7.44 -25.89
CA THR A 67 8.39 7.85 -24.62
C THR A 67 7.98 6.88 -23.51
N PRO A 68 8.94 6.32 -22.76
CA PRO A 68 8.63 5.52 -21.57
C PRO A 68 7.96 6.39 -20.50
N GLU A 69 6.81 5.93 -20.02
CA GLU A 69 6.02 6.59 -18.99
C GLU A 69 5.76 5.61 -17.84
N SER A 70 5.68 6.11 -16.61
CA SER A 70 5.36 5.28 -15.44
C SER A 70 4.30 5.94 -14.60
N GLU A 71 3.35 5.14 -14.10
CA GLU A 71 2.37 5.66 -13.16
C GLU A 71 2.02 4.71 -12.02
N ILE A 72 1.61 5.28 -10.88
CA ILE A 72 1.12 4.52 -9.73
C ILE A 72 -0.16 3.77 -10.07
N VAL A 73 -0.29 2.55 -9.54
CA VAL A 73 -1.56 1.82 -9.57
C VAL A 73 -2.30 2.15 -8.27
N TYR A 74 -3.46 2.80 -8.42
CA TYR A 74 -4.25 3.23 -7.27
C TYR A 74 -4.91 2.03 -6.56
N VAL A 75 -4.43 1.70 -5.37
CA VAL A 75 -4.96 0.61 -4.54
C VAL A 75 -6.20 1.10 -3.81
N HIS A 76 -7.38 0.82 -4.40
CA HIS A 76 -8.67 1.17 -3.79
C HIS A 76 -9.30 0.03 -2.97
N SER A 77 -8.59 -1.09 -2.82
CA SER A 77 -9.08 -2.29 -2.13
C SER A 77 -9.16 -2.09 -0.62
N LYS A 78 -10.22 -2.65 0.00
CA LYS A 78 -10.36 -2.79 1.46
C LYS A 78 -10.58 -4.27 1.74
N LEU A 79 -9.45 -4.96 1.82
CA LEU A 79 -9.36 -6.41 1.88
C LEU A 79 -8.35 -6.80 2.96
N MET A 80 -8.71 -7.78 3.77
CA MET A 80 -7.81 -8.43 4.72
C MET A 80 -7.94 -9.94 4.57
N VAL A 81 -6.81 -10.64 4.49
CA VAL A 81 -6.76 -12.11 4.51
C VAL A 81 -5.92 -12.52 5.72
N VAL A 82 -6.44 -13.41 6.54
CA VAL A 82 -5.80 -13.90 7.77
C VAL A 82 -5.66 -15.41 7.70
N ASP A 83 -4.43 -15.88 7.88
CA ASP A 83 -4.03 -17.30 7.97
C ASP A 83 -4.49 -18.20 6.81
N ASP A 84 -4.78 -17.63 5.63
CA ASP A 84 -5.45 -18.33 4.51
C ASP A 84 -6.79 -18.98 4.92
N ARG A 85 -7.49 -18.49 5.95
CA ARG A 85 -8.76 -19.06 6.45
C ARG A 85 -9.89 -18.06 6.59
N ILE A 86 -9.56 -16.81 6.87
CA ILE A 86 -10.53 -15.74 7.06
C ILE A 86 -10.22 -14.65 6.04
N THR A 87 -11.26 -14.15 5.39
CA THR A 87 -11.16 -13.02 4.47
C THR A 87 -12.21 -11.99 4.82
N ILE A 88 -11.82 -10.72 4.96
CA ILE A 88 -12.74 -9.59 5.14
C ILE A 88 -12.69 -8.73 3.89
N ILE A 89 -13.86 -8.46 3.30
CA ILE A 89 -14.02 -7.60 2.12
C ILE A 89 -15.07 -6.56 2.43
N GLY A 90 -14.80 -5.29 2.15
CA GLY A 90 -15.78 -4.24 2.39
C GLY A 90 -15.45 -2.92 1.72
N SER A 91 -16.12 -1.86 2.19
CA SER A 91 -15.89 -0.48 1.79
C SER A 91 -15.02 0.30 2.78
N ALA A 92 -14.96 -0.16 4.05
CA ALA A 92 -14.28 0.52 5.15
C ALA A 92 -12.77 0.61 4.98
N ASN A 93 -12.24 1.83 4.90
CA ASN A 93 -10.80 2.09 4.97
C ASN A 93 -10.27 1.84 6.39
N VAL A 94 -8.95 1.61 6.52
CA VAL A 94 -8.28 1.60 7.82
C VAL A 94 -8.04 3.05 8.26
N ASN A 95 -9.07 3.71 8.75
CA ASN A 95 -9.02 5.03 9.37
C ASN A 95 -10.27 5.29 10.22
N ASP A 96 -10.21 6.31 11.08
CA ASP A 96 -11.32 6.65 11.98
C ASP A 96 -12.61 7.03 11.25
N ARG A 97 -12.52 7.54 10.02
CA ARG A 97 -13.70 7.90 9.23
C ARG A 97 -14.57 6.68 8.92
N SER A 98 -13.94 5.55 8.59
CA SER A 98 -14.64 4.30 8.29
C SER A 98 -14.80 3.38 9.51
N MET A 99 -13.93 3.46 10.52
CA MET A 99 -13.87 2.46 11.62
C MET A 99 -14.61 2.86 12.91
N THR A 100 -14.93 4.14 13.12
CA THR A 100 -15.60 4.60 14.35
C THR A 100 -17.11 4.35 14.35
N GLY A 101 -17.72 4.16 13.18
CA GLY A 101 -19.17 3.92 13.03
C GLY A 101 -20.06 5.17 13.19
N GLU A 102 -19.52 6.29 13.67
CA GLU A 102 -20.28 7.55 13.85
C GLU A 102 -20.18 8.49 12.63
N ARG A 103 -19.31 8.19 11.67
CA ARG A 103 -19.00 9.03 10.51
C ARG A 103 -19.58 8.43 9.23
N ASP A 104 -18.80 7.68 8.48
CA ASP A 104 -19.25 7.08 7.22
C ASP A 104 -20.01 5.77 7.48
N SER A 105 -21.06 5.53 6.71
CA SER A 105 -21.74 4.23 6.69
C SER A 105 -20.96 3.25 5.80
N GLU A 106 -20.47 2.18 6.40
CA GLU A 106 -19.64 1.18 5.72
C GLU A 106 -20.29 -0.20 5.78
N VAL A 107 -19.96 -1.06 4.81
CA VAL A 107 -20.37 -2.47 4.82
C VAL A 107 -19.15 -3.35 4.62
N ALA A 108 -19.08 -4.45 5.36
CA ALA A 108 -18.05 -5.47 5.21
C ALA A 108 -18.64 -6.86 5.43
N ILE A 109 -18.06 -7.84 4.74
CA ILE A 109 -18.39 -9.26 4.87
C ILE A 109 -17.14 -9.95 5.41
N ARG A 110 -17.31 -10.70 6.50
CA ARG A 110 -16.31 -11.64 7.01
C ARG A 110 -16.63 -13.04 6.49
N PHE A 111 -15.76 -13.55 5.64
CA PHE A 111 -15.79 -14.91 5.15
C PHE A 111 -14.88 -15.79 6.01
N GLU A 112 -15.42 -16.90 6.51
CA GLU A 112 -14.67 -17.92 7.23
C GLU A 112 -14.85 -19.23 6.48
N ASP A 113 -13.75 -19.76 5.95
CA ASP A 113 -13.76 -20.95 5.14
C ASP A 113 -14.16 -22.18 5.96
N LYS A 114 -15.16 -22.92 5.46
CA LYS A 114 -15.54 -24.25 5.97
C LYS A 114 -14.96 -25.38 5.13
N GLU A 115 -14.70 -25.12 3.85
CA GLU A 115 -14.04 -26.06 2.96
C GLU A 115 -12.53 -25.83 3.03
N MET A 116 -11.83 -26.83 3.57
CA MET A 116 -10.39 -26.79 3.78
C MET A 116 -9.68 -27.66 2.74
N ILE A 117 -8.50 -27.23 2.32
CA ILE A 117 -7.61 -27.96 1.41
C ILE A 117 -6.23 -28.11 2.04
N ASP A 118 -5.51 -29.14 1.61
CA ASP A 118 -4.12 -29.35 2.03
C ASP A 118 -3.23 -28.24 1.48
N GLY A 119 -2.51 -27.57 2.38
CA GLY A 119 -1.52 -26.55 2.07
C GLY A 119 -0.32 -26.63 3.00
N THR A 120 0.51 -25.59 2.99
CA THR A 120 1.67 -25.47 3.88
C THR A 120 1.72 -24.08 4.52
N MET A 121 2.18 -24.03 5.77
CA MET A 121 2.44 -22.80 6.51
C MET A 121 3.79 -22.95 7.21
N ASN A 122 4.72 -22.04 6.95
CA ASN A 122 6.09 -22.12 7.47
C ASN A 122 6.78 -23.48 7.21
N GLY A 123 6.59 -24.04 6.01
CA GLY A 123 7.15 -25.34 5.62
C GLY A 123 6.48 -26.57 6.23
N GLN A 124 5.52 -26.40 7.14
CA GLN A 124 4.77 -27.50 7.76
C GLN A 124 3.41 -27.71 7.07
N PRO A 125 2.88 -28.95 7.04
CA PRO A 125 1.52 -29.22 6.58
C PRO A 125 0.50 -28.37 7.35
N TYR A 126 -0.38 -27.66 6.64
CA TYR A 126 -1.38 -26.79 7.23
C TYR A 126 -2.65 -26.77 6.39
N GLN A 127 -3.81 -26.92 7.03
CA GLN A 127 -5.11 -26.82 6.37
C GLN A 127 -5.42 -25.35 6.06
N VAL A 128 -5.60 -25.03 4.79
CA VAL A 128 -5.97 -23.67 4.32
C VAL A 128 -7.40 -23.65 3.81
N GLY A 129 -8.07 -22.53 3.98
CA GLY A 129 -9.42 -22.30 3.46
C GLY A 129 -9.38 -22.12 1.94
N LYS A 130 -10.26 -22.83 1.22
CA LYS A 130 -10.25 -22.82 -0.24
C LYS A 130 -10.44 -21.42 -0.83
N PHE A 131 -11.37 -20.62 -0.30
CA PHE A 131 -11.64 -19.27 -0.78
C PHE A 131 -10.52 -18.31 -0.41
N SER A 132 -10.19 -18.21 0.88
CA SER A 132 -9.18 -17.27 1.39
C SER A 132 -7.81 -17.52 0.75
N HIS A 133 -7.40 -18.79 0.63
CA HIS A 133 -6.17 -19.16 -0.05
C HIS A 133 -6.20 -18.77 -1.54
N SER A 134 -7.32 -19.01 -2.24
CA SER A 134 -7.44 -18.69 -3.67
C SER A 134 -7.27 -17.19 -3.95
N ILE A 135 -7.87 -16.33 -3.10
CA ILE A 135 -7.73 -14.87 -3.21
C ILE A 135 -6.29 -14.47 -2.95
N ARG A 136 -5.67 -14.95 -1.86
CA ARG A 136 -4.29 -14.62 -1.55
C ARG A 136 -3.35 -15.02 -2.68
N VAL A 137 -3.46 -16.25 -3.19
CA VAL A 137 -2.64 -16.74 -4.31
C VAL A 137 -2.88 -15.91 -5.58
N HIS A 138 -4.12 -15.55 -5.89
CA HIS A 138 -4.45 -14.71 -7.04
C HIS A 138 -3.82 -13.32 -6.95
N LEU A 139 -3.93 -12.67 -5.78
CA LEU A 139 -3.34 -11.35 -5.53
C LEU A 139 -1.81 -11.42 -5.54
N PHE A 140 -1.24 -12.47 -4.94
CA PHE A 140 0.19 -12.68 -4.97
C PHE A 140 0.68 -12.90 -6.40
N ARG A 141 -0.03 -13.70 -7.22
CA ARG A 141 0.34 -13.90 -8.62
C ARG A 141 0.21 -12.62 -9.45
N SER A 142 -0.91 -11.92 -9.36
CA SER A 142 -1.13 -10.68 -10.13
C SER A 142 -0.13 -9.59 -9.75
N THR A 143 0.22 -9.49 -8.48
CA THR A 143 1.13 -8.44 -7.96
C THR A 143 2.60 -8.84 -8.06
N TRP A 144 2.96 -10.06 -7.63
CA TRP A 144 4.33 -10.54 -7.57
C TRP A 144 4.80 -11.25 -8.84
N VAL A 145 3.96 -12.03 -9.54
CA VAL A 145 4.39 -12.75 -10.76
C VAL A 145 4.36 -11.84 -11.99
N SER A 146 3.54 -10.79 -12.03
CA SER A 146 3.70 -9.71 -13.02
C SER A 146 5.11 -9.11 -12.96
N CYS A 147 5.72 -9.09 -11.77
CA CYS A 147 7.09 -8.67 -11.54
C CYS A 147 8.18 -9.64 -12.07
N ARG A 148 7.83 -10.87 -12.48
CA ARG A 148 8.77 -11.85 -13.08
C ARG A 148 8.44 -12.25 -14.52
N VAL A 149 7.18 -12.19 -14.95
CA VAL A 149 6.75 -12.75 -16.25
C VAL A 149 6.32 -11.67 -17.24
N SER A 150 6.12 -10.43 -16.81
CA SER A 150 5.80 -9.33 -17.71
C SER A 150 6.95 -8.33 -17.77
N LYS A 151 7.39 -7.97 -18.99
CA LYS A 151 8.23 -6.79 -19.25
C LYS A 151 7.52 -5.46 -18.88
N ARG A 152 6.62 -5.41 -17.89
CA ARG A 152 5.65 -4.30 -17.74
C ARG A 152 5.16 -3.96 -16.33
N ALA A 153 5.63 -4.61 -15.26
CA ALA A 153 5.35 -4.13 -13.91
C ALA A 153 6.53 -4.45 -13.00
N GLU A 154 7.26 -3.44 -12.57
CA GLU A 154 8.24 -3.56 -11.50
C GLU A 154 7.58 -3.13 -10.20
N LEU A 155 7.66 -4.00 -9.18
CA LEU A 155 7.44 -3.58 -7.81
C LEU A 155 8.58 -2.62 -7.46
N SER A 156 8.32 -1.32 -7.44
CA SER A 156 9.29 -0.39 -6.90
C SER A 156 9.36 -0.66 -5.39
N LEU A 157 10.35 -1.46 -4.96
CA LEU A 157 10.77 -1.60 -3.56
C LEU A 157 11.37 -0.27 -3.09
N LEU A 158 10.53 0.75 -3.05
CA LEU A 158 10.89 2.02 -2.48
C LEU A 158 10.63 1.88 -0.99
N PRO A 159 11.67 1.76 -0.13
CA PRO A 159 11.47 2.06 1.27
C PRO A 159 10.79 3.43 1.33
N VAL A 160 9.88 3.57 2.27
CA VAL A 160 8.97 4.72 2.47
C VAL A 160 9.72 6.07 2.49
N THR A 161 11.05 6.06 2.63
CA THR A 161 11.97 7.21 2.52
C THR A 161 12.33 7.67 1.10
N SER A 162 12.15 6.86 0.06
CA SER A 162 12.71 7.12 -1.29
C SER A 162 11.75 7.79 -2.28
N VAL A 163 10.46 7.92 -1.94
CA VAL A 163 9.44 8.65 -2.73
C VAL A 163 9.76 10.16 -2.84
N LEU A 164 10.57 10.69 -1.92
CA LEU A 164 10.86 12.13 -1.85
C LEU A 164 11.96 12.61 -2.82
N LYS A 165 12.79 11.71 -3.37
CA LYS A 165 13.87 12.14 -4.28
C LYS A 165 13.35 12.49 -5.68
N THR A 166 12.29 11.84 -6.14
CA THR A 166 11.70 12.08 -7.46
C THR A 166 10.87 13.35 -7.53
N GLN A 167 10.23 13.79 -6.44
CA GLN A 167 9.51 15.07 -6.42
C GLN A 167 10.45 16.29 -6.35
N SER A 168 11.60 16.18 -5.67
CA SER A 168 12.56 17.29 -5.59
C SER A 168 13.38 17.52 -6.87
N LEU A 169 13.47 16.53 -7.77
CA LEU A 169 14.22 16.64 -9.03
C LEU A 169 13.42 17.28 -10.17
N MET A 170 12.10 17.43 -10.03
CA MET A 170 11.25 18.10 -11.04
C MET A 170 11.16 19.62 -10.86
N SER A 171 11.73 20.20 -9.80
CA SER A 171 11.70 21.65 -9.56
C SER A 171 13.00 22.39 -9.92
N SER A 172 14.00 21.71 -10.50
CA SER A 172 15.27 22.34 -10.88
C SER A 172 15.63 22.07 -12.34
N THR A 173 14.86 22.62 -13.27
CA THR A 173 15.34 22.95 -14.61
C THR A 173 15.31 24.47 -14.76
N SER A 174 16.47 25.07 -14.52
CA SER A 174 16.78 26.46 -14.79
C SER A 174 16.62 26.78 -16.28
N THR A 175 15.91 27.86 -16.58
CA THR A 175 15.90 28.58 -17.86
C THR A 175 17.32 28.98 -18.29
N PRO A 176 17.72 28.79 -19.56
CA PRO A 176 18.93 29.43 -20.08
C PRO A 176 18.60 30.87 -20.52
N GLY A 177 19.37 31.82 -20.00
CA GLY A 177 19.56 33.16 -20.58
C GLY A 177 20.92 33.23 -21.26
#